data_AF-A0A3L6R1R9-F1
#
_entry.id   AF-A0A3L6R1R9-F1
#
_cell.length_a   1.000
_cell.length_b   1.000
_cell.length_c   1.000
_cell.angle_alpha   90.00
_cell.angle_beta   90.00
_cell.angle_gamma   90.00
#
_symmetry.space_group_name_H-M   'P 1'
#
loop_
_entity.id
_entity.type
_entity.pdbx_description
1 polymer ?
#
loop_
_entity_poly.entity_id
_entity_poly.type
_entity_poly.pdbx_seq_one_letter_code
_entity_poly.pdbx_strand_id
1 'polypeptide(L)'
;MWRRASQLLLRTTAAATRRLQHPLPLPPPRPLPLAPTWVASASSYATQAAAAAAAPAPAPARKPLRTVGSLLRLNDLRDNPGARKQKTRKGRGIGSGKGKTAGRGHKGQKARGTARFGFEGGQTPLRRRLPRRGFKNRFSLTFQVEGIGT
;
A
#
# COMPACT_ATOMS: atom_id res chain seq x y z
N MET A 1 -5.89 -52.03 -40.15
CA MET A 1 -4.84 -51.40 -41.00
C MET A 1 -4.64 -49.97 -40.50
N TRP A 2 -3.38 -49.56 -40.33
CA TRP A 2 -2.92 -48.22 -39.89
C TRP A 2 -3.42 -47.81 -38.49
N ARG A 3 -2.71 -48.09 -37.39
CA ARG A 3 -1.51 -47.34 -36.95
C ARG A 3 -0.74 -48.20 -35.91
N ARG A 4 -0.10 -49.27 -36.37
CA ARG A 4 0.96 -50.00 -35.65
C ARG A 4 2.34 -49.77 -36.26
N ALA A 5 2.51 -48.63 -36.95
CA ALA A 5 3.68 -48.30 -37.77
C ALA A 5 4.33 -46.97 -37.38
N SER A 6 4.25 -46.55 -36.11
CA SER A 6 4.97 -45.35 -35.62
C SER A 6 5.65 -45.54 -34.27
N GLN A 7 5.91 -46.78 -33.85
CA GLN A 7 6.68 -47.08 -32.63
C GLN A 7 8.06 -47.70 -32.93
N LEU A 8 8.44 -47.81 -34.21
CA LEU A 8 9.69 -48.40 -34.67
C LEU A 8 10.66 -47.38 -35.31
N LEU A 9 10.49 -46.09 -35.00
CA LEU A 9 11.32 -45.00 -35.52
C LEU A 9 11.81 -44.03 -34.43
N LEU A 10 11.95 -44.49 -33.18
CA LEU A 10 12.60 -43.74 -32.09
C LEU A 10 13.62 -44.57 -31.29
N ARG A 11 14.14 -45.68 -31.83
CA ARG A 11 15.08 -46.58 -31.12
C ARG A 11 16.46 -46.73 -31.76
N THR A 12 16.87 -45.85 -32.66
CA THR A 12 18.21 -45.92 -33.32
C THR A 12 19.08 -44.66 -33.22
N THR A 13 18.74 -43.70 -32.35
CA THR A 13 19.65 -42.59 -31.97
C THR A 13 20.13 -42.71 -30.52
N ALA A 14 20.31 -43.94 -30.04
CA ALA A 14 20.87 -44.23 -28.73
C ALA A 14 22.35 -44.62 -28.81
N ALA A 15 23.20 -43.83 -29.49
CA ALA A 15 24.66 -44.03 -29.47
C ALA A 15 25.48 -42.85 -30.04
N ALA A 16 25.21 -41.58 -29.70
CA ALA A 16 26.05 -40.49 -30.25
C ALA A 16 26.12 -39.19 -29.43
N THR A 17 25.86 -39.20 -28.11
CA THR A 17 26.01 -37.97 -27.30
C THR A 17 26.34 -38.28 -25.83
N ARG A 18 27.11 -39.34 -25.58
CA ARG A 18 27.60 -39.71 -24.25
C ARG A 18 29.11 -39.49 -24.11
N ARG A 19 29.64 -38.38 -24.64
CA ARG A 19 31.09 -38.15 -24.63
C ARG A 19 31.59 -36.71 -24.60
N LEU A 20 30.81 -35.72 -24.13
CA LEU A 20 31.34 -34.35 -23.95
C LEU A 20 30.67 -33.53 -22.83
N GLN A 21 30.39 -34.09 -21.64
CA GLN A 21 30.02 -33.26 -20.48
C GLN A 21 30.48 -33.90 -19.16
N HIS A 22 31.80 -34.04 -18.98
CA HIS A 22 32.37 -34.05 -17.63
C HIS A 22 32.82 -32.61 -17.33
N PRO A 23 32.27 -31.92 -16.32
CA PRO A 23 32.83 -30.65 -15.90
C PRO A 23 34.23 -30.89 -15.34
N LEU A 24 35.21 -30.11 -15.81
CA LEU A 24 36.56 -30.09 -15.26
C LEU A 24 36.49 -29.76 -13.76
N PRO A 25 37.36 -30.36 -12.91
CA PRO A 25 37.43 -29.99 -11.50
C PRO A 25 37.86 -28.52 -11.36
N LEU A 26 37.13 -27.77 -10.53
CA LEU A 26 37.44 -26.37 -10.23
C LEU A 26 38.81 -26.26 -9.52
N PRO A 27 39.62 -25.24 -9.83
CA PRO A 27 40.89 -25.01 -9.13
C PRO A 27 40.63 -24.62 -7.66
N PRO A 28 41.57 -24.93 -6.74
CA PRO A 28 41.44 -24.53 -5.34
C PRO A 28 41.42 -23.01 -5.19
N PRO A 29 40.71 -22.47 -4.18
CA PRO A 29 40.67 -21.03 -3.94
C PRO A 29 42.06 -20.50 -3.58
N ARG A 30 42.45 -19.40 -4.23
CA ARG A 30 43.70 -18.68 -3.91
C ARG A 30 43.65 -18.17 -2.46
N PRO A 31 44.73 -18.27 -1.67
CA PRO A 31 44.78 -17.67 -0.35
C PRO A 31 44.60 -16.15 -0.46
N LEU A 32 43.72 -15.60 0.37
CA LEU A 32 43.50 -14.15 0.48
C LEU A 32 44.79 -13.49 0.96
N PRO A 33 45.15 -12.29 0.46
CA PRO A 33 46.30 -11.56 0.97
C PRO A 33 46.07 -11.23 2.45
N LEU A 34 47.07 -11.58 3.27
CA LEU A 34 47.14 -11.18 4.68
C LEU A 34 46.90 -9.67 4.79
N ALA A 35 45.95 -9.29 5.63
CA ALA A 35 45.60 -7.90 5.87
C ALA A 35 46.86 -7.09 6.28
N PRO A 36 47.02 -5.85 5.78
CA PRO A 36 48.07 -4.98 6.27
C PRO A 36 47.82 -4.66 7.74
N THR A 37 48.78 -5.02 8.60
CA THR A 37 48.87 -4.54 9.97
C THR A 37 49.18 -3.04 9.92
N TRP A 38 48.15 -2.22 9.80
CA TRP A 38 48.26 -0.79 10.04
C TRP A 38 48.68 -0.60 11.49
N VAL A 39 49.98 -0.32 11.68
CA VAL A 39 50.53 0.21 12.91
C VAL A 39 49.80 1.51 13.19
N ALA A 40 48.96 1.50 14.22
CA ALA A 40 48.31 2.69 14.73
C ALA A 40 49.37 3.62 15.33
N SER A 41 49.86 4.56 14.52
CA SER A 41 50.51 5.76 15.04
C SER A 41 49.44 6.60 15.71
N ALA A 42 49.41 6.55 17.04
CA ALA A 42 48.65 7.46 17.87
C ALA A 42 49.21 8.88 17.70
N SER A 43 48.75 9.59 16.67
CA SER A 43 48.93 11.04 16.58
C SER A 43 47.83 11.71 17.39
N SER A 44 48.25 12.21 18.54
CA SER A 44 47.59 13.14 19.42
C SER A 44 46.98 14.33 18.65
N TYR A 45 45.67 14.27 18.44
CA TYR A 45 44.81 15.44 18.22
C TYR A 45 43.74 15.51 19.31
N ALA A 46 44.19 15.56 20.56
CA ALA A 46 43.39 16.03 21.67
C ALA A 46 43.84 17.45 22.00
N THR A 47 43.19 18.45 21.39
CA THR A 47 42.86 19.79 21.93
C THR A 47 42.36 20.66 20.78
N GLN A 48 41.03 20.69 20.57
CA GLN A 48 40.28 21.91 20.26
C GLN A 48 38.78 21.62 20.39
N ALA A 49 38.39 21.27 21.61
CA ALA A 49 37.05 21.54 22.11
C ALA A 49 37.09 22.94 22.74
N ALA A 50 36.85 23.97 21.93
CA ALA A 50 36.56 25.32 22.43
C ALA A 50 35.83 26.15 21.35
N ALA A 51 34.54 26.39 21.61
CA ALA A 51 33.82 27.59 21.21
C ALA A 51 33.68 27.91 19.70
N ALA A 52 32.97 27.07 18.95
CA ALA A 52 32.16 27.55 17.83
C ALA A 52 30.72 27.68 18.31
N ALA A 53 30.29 28.93 18.50
CA ALA A 53 28.99 29.31 19.01
C ALA A 53 27.85 28.60 18.27
N ALA A 54 27.03 27.86 19.02
CA ALA A 54 25.73 27.41 18.58
C ALA A 54 24.88 28.64 18.24
N ALA A 55 24.76 28.96 16.95
CA ALA A 55 23.79 29.93 16.48
C ALA A 55 22.39 29.47 16.94
N PRO A 56 21.60 30.34 17.60
CA PRO A 56 20.26 29.99 18.01
C PRO A 56 19.43 29.67 16.76
N ALA A 57 18.74 28.53 16.77
CA ALA A 57 17.82 28.15 15.70
C ALA A 57 16.87 29.34 15.39
N PRO A 58 16.60 29.66 14.12
CA PRO A 58 15.70 30.74 13.77
C PRO A 58 14.33 30.44 14.40
N ALA A 59 13.85 31.37 15.24
CA ALA A 59 12.54 31.27 15.86
C ALA A 59 11.48 31.05 14.76
N PRO A 60 10.49 30.16 14.98
CA PRO A 60 9.44 29.95 13.99
C PRO A 60 8.73 31.29 13.76
N ALA A 61 8.64 31.72 12.50
CA ALA A 61 8.02 32.97 12.12
C ALA A 61 6.64 33.10 12.79
N ARG A 62 6.55 33.98 13.80
CA ARG A 62 5.29 34.24 14.50
C ARG A 62 4.34 34.88 13.49
N LYS A 63 3.23 34.20 13.22
CA LYS A 63 2.14 34.77 12.41
C LYS A 63 1.78 36.14 13.01
N PRO A 64 1.66 37.21 12.20
CA PRO A 64 1.39 38.54 12.73
C PRO A 64 0.10 38.50 13.55
N LEU A 65 0.15 39.08 14.74
CA LEU A 65 -1.02 39.26 15.60
C LEU A 65 -2.06 40.03 14.79
N ARG A 66 -3.26 39.48 14.69
CA ARG A 66 -4.35 40.03 13.86
C ARG A 66 -4.74 41.39 14.41
N THR A 67 -4.31 42.46 13.74
CA THR A 67 -4.67 43.84 14.05
C THR A 67 -6.19 44.01 13.99
N VAL A 68 -6.76 44.66 14.98
CA VAL A 68 -8.21 44.80 15.26
C VAL A 68 -8.93 45.75 14.29
N GLY A 69 -8.49 45.81 13.02
CA GLY A 69 -8.90 46.84 12.05
C GLY A 69 -9.01 46.34 10.62
N SER A 70 -9.46 45.10 10.41
CA SER A 70 -9.80 44.61 9.07
C SER A 70 -11.20 44.02 9.04
N LEU A 71 -12.17 44.88 8.74
CA LEU A 71 -13.52 44.49 8.34
C LEU A 71 -13.40 43.64 7.06
N LEU A 72 -13.65 42.33 7.19
CA LEU A 72 -13.83 41.34 6.12
C LEU A 72 -12.84 41.43 4.93
N ARG A 73 -11.64 40.87 5.11
CA ARG A 73 -10.72 40.57 4.00
C ARG A 73 -11.03 39.20 3.41
N LEU A 74 -10.79 39.02 2.12
CA LEU A 74 -10.96 37.72 1.42
C LEU A 74 -10.25 36.55 2.13
N ASN A 75 -9.09 36.82 2.74
CA ASN A 75 -8.27 35.82 3.45
C ASN A 75 -8.85 35.39 4.81
N ASP A 76 -9.83 36.13 5.35
CA ASP A 76 -10.43 35.87 6.66
C ASP A 76 -11.77 35.13 6.58
N LEU A 77 -12.25 34.84 5.36
CA LEU A 77 -13.44 34.04 5.13
C LEU A 77 -13.19 32.60 5.56
N ARG A 78 -13.94 32.16 6.57
CA ARG A 78 -13.97 30.78 7.05
C ARG A 78 -15.40 30.39 7.37
N ASP A 79 -15.70 29.11 7.20
CA ASP A 79 -16.98 28.54 7.55
C ASP A 79 -17.14 28.44 9.08
N ASN A 80 -18.37 28.15 9.54
CA ASN A 80 -18.66 27.89 10.94
C ASN A 80 -17.79 26.72 11.46
N PRO A 81 -17.29 26.78 12.71
CA PRO A 81 -16.49 25.70 13.27
C PRO A 81 -17.29 24.39 13.24
N GLY A 82 -16.70 23.34 12.65
CA GLY A 82 -17.35 22.03 12.51
C GLY A 82 -18.13 21.80 11.22
N ALA A 83 -18.32 22.83 10.38
CA ALA A 83 -18.98 22.67 9.08
C ALA A 83 -18.23 21.70 8.13
N ARG A 84 -16.89 21.62 8.25
CA ARG A 84 -16.05 20.70 7.45
C ARG A 84 -15.25 19.75 8.34
N LYS A 85 -15.40 18.44 8.08
CA LYS A 85 -14.58 17.38 8.70
C LYS A 85 -13.39 17.06 7.81
N GLN A 86 -12.21 16.89 8.43
CA GLN A 86 -10.99 16.52 7.69
C GLN A 86 -11.08 15.09 7.15
N LYS A 87 -10.79 14.90 5.85
CA LYS A 87 -10.81 13.58 5.23
C LYS A 87 -9.60 12.76 5.69
N THR A 88 -9.83 11.53 6.13
CA THR A 88 -8.73 10.61 6.44
C THR A 88 -8.00 10.21 5.15
N ARG A 89 -6.72 10.61 5.03
CA ARG A 89 -5.84 10.21 3.92
C ARG A 89 -5.16 8.89 4.27
N LYS A 90 -5.60 7.81 3.65
CA LYS A 90 -5.09 6.44 3.89
C LYS A 90 -3.71 6.26 3.23
N GLY A 91 -2.86 5.41 3.78
CA GLY A 91 -1.54 5.09 3.21
C GLY A 91 -0.52 6.23 3.31
N ARG A 92 -0.55 7.01 4.40
CA ARG A 92 0.33 8.17 4.63
C ARG A 92 1.13 8.01 5.93
N GLY A 93 1.88 6.91 6.04
CA GLY A 93 2.74 6.62 7.19
C GLY A 93 2.01 6.02 8.41
N ILE A 94 2.79 5.55 9.38
CA ILE A 94 2.29 4.85 10.57
C ILE A 94 1.47 5.75 11.50
N GLY A 95 1.86 7.01 11.67
CA GLY A 95 1.15 7.98 12.52
C GLY A 95 -0.26 8.32 12.05
N SER A 96 -0.60 8.01 10.80
CA SER A 96 -1.95 8.23 10.26
C SER A 96 -3.00 7.21 10.75
N GLY A 97 -2.59 6.16 11.48
CA GLY A 97 -3.45 5.05 11.93
C GLY A 97 -3.92 4.10 10.82
N LYS A 98 -3.94 4.55 9.56
CA LYS A 98 -4.29 3.75 8.37
C LYS A 98 -3.14 3.71 7.36
N GLY A 99 -1.91 3.52 7.85
CA GLY A 99 -0.69 3.49 7.04
C GLY A 99 -0.53 2.19 6.24
N LYS A 100 -0.04 1.14 6.89
CA LYS A 100 0.45 -0.09 6.24
C LYS A 100 -0.55 -0.77 5.28
N THR A 101 -1.82 -0.86 5.67
CA THR A 101 -2.84 -1.62 4.90
C THR A 101 -3.95 -0.74 4.33
N ALA A 102 -3.88 0.57 4.54
CA ALA A 102 -4.98 1.50 4.22
C ALA A 102 -6.37 1.06 4.79
N GLY A 103 -6.38 0.22 5.84
CA GLY A 103 -7.61 -0.35 6.41
C GLY A 103 -8.26 -1.47 5.58
N ARG A 104 -7.55 -2.04 4.60
CA ARG A 104 -8.04 -3.19 3.80
C ARG A 104 -7.68 -4.57 4.37
N GLY A 105 -6.88 -4.61 5.44
CA GLY A 105 -6.35 -5.84 6.02
C GLY A 105 -5.14 -6.40 5.27
N HIS A 106 -4.85 -7.68 5.48
CA HIS A 106 -3.73 -8.39 4.86
C HIS A 106 -4.19 -9.21 3.64
N LYS A 107 -3.45 -10.26 3.28
CA LYS A 107 -3.50 -11.02 2.01
C LYS A 107 -4.85 -11.73 1.71
N GLY A 108 -5.97 -11.03 1.67
CA GLY A 108 -7.29 -11.54 1.29
C GLY A 108 -7.82 -10.93 -0.01
N GLN A 109 -8.90 -11.50 -0.54
CA GLN A 109 -9.53 -11.01 -1.78
C GLN A 109 -9.90 -9.53 -1.70
N LYS A 110 -10.47 -9.06 -0.58
CA LYS A 110 -10.86 -7.65 -0.35
C LYS A 110 -9.68 -6.67 -0.30
N ALA A 111 -8.46 -7.16 -0.07
CA ALA A 111 -7.26 -6.33 -0.10
C ALA A 111 -6.71 -6.13 -1.52
N ARG A 112 -6.99 -7.08 -2.42
CA ARG A 112 -6.49 -7.10 -3.81
C ARG A 112 -7.54 -6.62 -4.82
N GLY A 113 -8.81 -6.91 -4.59
CA GLY A 113 -9.92 -6.59 -5.49
C GLY A 113 -11.25 -6.44 -4.76
N THR A 114 -12.35 -6.46 -5.53
CA THR A 114 -13.70 -6.22 -5.04
C THR A 114 -14.55 -7.48 -5.11
N ALA A 115 -15.27 -7.79 -4.03
CA ALA A 115 -16.34 -8.78 -4.06
C ALA A 115 -17.66 -8.10 -4.45
N ARG A 116 -18.57 -8.83 -5.12
CA ARG A 116 -19.92 -8.31 -5.41
C ARG A 116 -20.67 -8.07 -4.10
N PHE A 117 -21.33 -6.91 -4.01
CA PHE A 117 -22.23 -6.62 -2.89
C PHE A 117 -23.37 -7.65 -2.87
N GLY A 118 -23.63 -8.25 -1.70
CA GLY A 118 -24.61 -9.33 -1.54
C GLY A 118 -24.11 -10.74 -1.87
N PHE A 119 -22.81 -10.95 -2.01
CA PHE A 119 -22.23 -12.30 -2.09
C PHE A 119 -22.12 -12.95 -0.70
N GLU A 120 -22.82 -14.07 -0.51
CA GLU A 120 -22.89 -14.83 0.75
C GLU A 120 -21.95 -16.06 0.75
N GLY A 121 -20.81 -16.00 0.05
CA GLY A 121 -19.80 -17.06 0.10
C GLY A 121 -20.13 -18.33 -0.71
N GLY A 122 -21.13 -18.28 -1.60
CA GLY A 122 -21.60 -19.43 -2.39
C GLY A 122 -22.97 -19.95 -1.98
N GLN A 123 -23.48 -19.50 -0.82
CA GLN A 123 -24.85 -19.75 -0.42
C GLN A 123 -25.85 -19.06 -1.37
N THR A 124 -27.04 -19.64 -1.55
CA THR A 124 -28.12 -19.01 -2.34
C THR A 124 -28.50 -17.66 -1.69
N PRO A 125 -28.39 -16.52 -2.37
CA PRO A 125 -28.59 -15.23 -1.70
C PRO A 125 -30.00 -15.05 -1.14
N LEU A 126 -30.13 -14.30 -0.04
CA LEU A 126 -31.42 -14.08 0.65
C LEU A 126 -32.54 -13.59 -0.29
N ARG A 127 -32.22 -12.72 -1.26
CA ARG A 127 -33.15 -12.21 -2.28
C ARG A 127 -33.77 -13.30 -3.18
N ARG A 128 -33.19 -14.50 -3.19
CA ARG A 128 -33.69 -15.68 -3.90
C ARG A 128 -34.37 -16.67 -2.97
N ARG A 129 -34.01 -16.70 -1.68
CA ARG A 129 -34.63 -17.58 -0.69
C ARG A 129 -36.02 -17.11 -0.30
N LEU A 130 -36.17 -15.80 -0.08
CA LEU A 130 -37.43 -15.22 0.30
C LEU A 130 -38.31 -15.00 -0.94
N PRO A 131 -39.61 -15.36 -0.88
CA PRO A 131 -40.53 -15.07 -1.97
C PRO A 131 -40.74 -13.55 -2.08
N ARG A 132 -40.97 -13.07 -3.31
CA ARG A 132 -41.43 -11.70 -3.53
C ARG A 132 -42.89 -11.60 -3.10
N ARG A 133 -43.23 -10.63 -2.24
CA ARG A 133 -44.59 -10.42 -1.73
C ARG A 133 -45.26 -9.26 -2.44
N GLY A 134 -46.47 -9.49 -2.95
CA GLY A 134 -47.33 -8.48 -3.58
C GLY A 134 -46.76 -7.89 -4.87
N PHE A 135 -47.32 -6.76 -5.29
CA PHE A 135 -46.83 -5.95 -6.41
C PHE A 135 -46.91 -4.47 -6.01
N LYS A 136 -46.03 -3.65 -6.59
CA LYS A 136 -46.11 -2.19 -6.42
C LYS A 136 -47.06 -1.63 -7.48
N ASN A 137 -48.17 -1.03 -7.06
CA ASN A 137 -49.10 -0.37 -7.98
C ASN A 137 -48.39 0.83 -8.65
N ARG A 138 -48.35 0.84 -9.99
CA ARG A 138 -47.75 1.93 -10.77
C ARG A 138 -48.65 3.17 -10.88
N PHE A 139 -49.95 3.00 -10.64
CA PHE A 139 -50.98 4.03 -10.79
C PHE A 139 -51.47 4.56 -9.43
N SER A 140 -50.75 4.31 -8.34
CA SER A 140 -51.15 4.80 -7.02
C SER A 140 -50.98 6.32 -6.94
N LEU A 141 -52.05 7.04 -6.60
CA LEU A 141 -51.99 8.46 -6.25
C LEU A 141 -51.56 8.59 -4.78
N THR A 142 -50.50 9.33 -4.52
CA THR A 142 -50.03 9.65 -3.16
C THR A 142 -50.31 11.12 -2.89
N PHE A 143 -51.11 11.41 -1.88
CA PHE A 143 -51.46 12.77 -1.48
C PHE A 143 -50.59 13.22 -0.30
N GLN A 144 -50.31 14.52 -0.20
CA GLN A 144 -49.71 15.08 1.00
C GLN A 144 -50.80 15.12 2.08
N VAL A 145 -50.54 14.47 3.20
CA VAL A 145 -51.47 14.47 4.33
C VAL A 145 -51.14 15.68 5.18
N GLU A 146 -52.03 16.67 5.19
CA GLU A 146 -51.91 17.84 6.06
C GLU A 146 -52.76 17.64 7.31
N GLY A 147 -52.14 17.87 8.47
CA GLY A 147 -52.81 17.88 9.77
C GLY A 147 -53.29 19.30 10.08
N ILE A 148 -54.47 19.42 10.66
CA ILE A 148 -55.17 20.69 10.89
C ILE A 148 -54.49 21.58 11.97
N GLY A 149 -53.34 21.18 12.53
CA GLY A 149 -52.76 21.76 13.76
C GLY A 149 -51.26 22.08 13.72
N THR A 150 -50.66 22.17 12.54
CA THR A 150 -49.27 22.67 12.31
C THR A 150 -49.32 23.89 11.43
#